data_AF-A0ABD3CDH6-F1
#
_entry.id   AF-A0ABD3CDH6-F1
#
_cell.length_a   1.000
_cell.length_b   1.000
_cell.length_c   1.000
_cell.angle_alpha   90.00
_cell.angle_beta   90.00
_cell.angle_gamma   90.00
#
_symmetry.space_group_name_H-M   'P 1'
#
loop_
_entity.id
_entity.type
_entity.pdbx_description
1 polymer ?
#
loop_
_entity_poly.entity_id
_entity_poly.type
_entity_poly.pdbx_seq_one_letter_code
_entity_poly.pdbx_strand_id
1 'polypeptide(L)' 'MLQSPPRNSAPTRLNRRCFSTGRPRANYRDFGLSGHILREMVHACLLPGATRSS' A
#
# COMPACT_ATOMS: atom_id res chain seq x y z
N MET A 1 2.00 24.58 30.03
CA MET A 1 0.96 23.53 29.97
C MET A 1 1.09 22.83 28.63
N LEU A 2 1.46 21.54 28.60
CA LEU A 2 1.52 20.76 27.36
C LEU A 2 0.11 20.21 27.07
N GLN A 3 -0.49 20.62 25.95
CA GLN A 3 -1.81 20.11 25.54
C GLN A 3 -1.69 18.62 25.20
N SER A 4 -2.68 17.82 25.60
CA SER A 4 -2.73 16.40 25.22
C SER A 4 -2.85 16.28 23.69
N PRO A 5 -1.96 15.52 23.02
CA PRO A 5 -2.01 15.40 21.58
C PRO A 5 -3.32 14.73 21.14
N PRO A 6 -3.86 15.10 19.97
CA PRO A 6 -5.07 14.48 19.47
C PRO A 6 -4.84 12.99 19.24
N ARG A 7 -5.87 12.19 19.46
CA ARG A 7 -5.80 10.71 19.38
C ARG A 7 -5.27 10.21 18.03
N ASN A 8 -5.45 10.99 16.96
CA ASN A 8 -5.01 10.66 15.60
C ASN A 8 -3.51 10.89 15.36
N SER A 9 -2.80 11.53 16.29
CA SER A 9 -1.34 11.69 16.20
C SER A 9 -0.57 10.37 16.39
N ALA A 10 -1.22 9.34 16.94
CA ALA A 10 -0.57 8.07 17.21
C ALA A 10 -0.31 7.29 15.90
N PRO A 11 0.95 6.95 15.56
CA PRO A 11 1.30 6.24 14.32
C PRO A 11 0.74 4.81 14.28
N THR A 12 0.41 4.25 15.45
CA THR A 12 -0.25 2.93 15.58
C THR A 12 -1.62 2.88 14.91
N ARG A 13 -2.24 4.02 14.62
CA ARG A 13 -3.54 4.14 13.93
C ARG A 13 -3.43 4.20 12.41
N LEU A 14 -2.21 4.36 11.88
CA LEU A 14 -1.99 4.43 10.45
C LEU A 14 -2.15 3.04 9.83
N ASN A 15 -3.09 2.91 8.89
CA ASN A 15 -3.26 1.71 8.10
C ASN A 15 -2.72 1.94 6.69
N ARG A 16 -1.82 1.06 6.22
CA ARG A 16 -1.41 1.08 4.81
C ARG A 16 -2.57 0.62 3.95
N ARG A 17 -3.10 1.52 3.14
CA ARG A 17 -4.14 1.24 2.15
C ARG A 17 -3.53 1.18 0.76
N CYS A 18 -4.12 0.38 -0.12
CA CYS A 18 -3.80 0.41 -1.54
C CYS A 18 -4.08 1.81 -2.09
N PHE A 19 -3.14 2.40 -2.82
CA PHE A 19 -3.31 3.74 -3.40
C PHE A 19 -4.45 3.79 -4.43
N SER A 20 -4.63 2.74 -5.22
CA SER A 20 -5.68 2.68 -6.25
C SER A 20 -7.06 2.31 -5.69
N THR A 21 -7.14 1.27 -4.84
CA THR A 21 -8.42 0.68 -4.40
C THR A 21 -8.80 0.96 -2.95
N GLY A 22 -7.92 1.56 -2.15
CA GLY A 22 -8.16 1.82 -0.72
C GLY A 22 -8.17 0.57 0.18
N ARG A 23 -7.88 -0.62 -0.39
CA ARG A 23 -7.92 -1.90 0.33
C ARG A 23 -6.94 -1.89 1.52
N PRO A 24 -7.39 -2.21 2.75
CA PRO A 24 -6.55 -2.06 3.95
C PRO A 24 -5.58 -3.23 4.21
N ARG A 25 -5.68 -4.32 3.43
CA ARG A 25 -4.89 -5.55 3.64
C ARG A 25 -4.27 -6.04 2.34
N ALA A 26 -3.25 -6.90 2.47
CA ALA A 26 -2.52 -7.52 1.36
C ALA A 26 -1.91 -6.49 0.40
N ASN A 27 -1.29 -5.45 0.98
CA ASN A 27 -0.57 -4.41 0.25
C ASN A 27 0.93 -4.70 0.29
N TYR A 28 1.58 -4.65 -0.86
CA TYR A 28 3.03 -4.74 -0.96
C TYR A 28 3.65 -3.40 -0.54
N ARG A 29 4.64 -3.42 0.37
CA ARG A 29 5.26 -2.21 0.92
C ARG A 29 6.01 -1.41 -0.15
N ASP A 30 6.69 -2.09 -1.06
CA ASP A 30 7.54 -1.46 -2.07
C ASP A 30 6.73 -0.72 -3.14
N PHE A 31 5.52 -1.23 -3.42
CA PHE A 31 4.64 -0.68 -4.45
C PHE A 31 3.47 0.14 -3.90
N GLY A 32 3.12 0.00 -2.62
CA GLY A 32 1.94 0.66 -2.03
C GLY A 32 0.60 0.19 -2.62
N LEU A 33 0.60 -0.94 -3.33
CA LEU A 33 -0.54 -1.48 -4.05
C LEU A 33 -0.99 -2.82 -3.48
N SER A 34 -2.29 -3.08 -3.59
CA SER A 34 -2.85 -4.40 -3.30
C SER A 34 -2.35 -5.42 -4.32
N GLY A 35 -2.15 -6.67 -3.88
CA GLY A 35 -1.61 -7.71 -4.77
C GLY A 35 -2.42 -8.00 -6.05
N HIS A 36 -3.74 -7.77 -6.03
CA HIS A 36 -4.57 -7.92 -7.23
C HIS A 36 -4.21 -6.90 -8.32
N ILE A 37 -4.18 -5.61 -7.96
CA ILE A 37 -3.79 -4.53 -8.87
C ILE A 37 -2.34 -4.69 -9.32
N LEU A 38 -1.44 -5.08 -8.41
CA LEU A 38 -0.05 -5.32 -8.76
C LEU A 38 0.07 -6.40 -9.84
N ARG A 39 -0.65 -7.50 -9.70
CA ARG A 39 -0.68 -8.58 -10.70
C ARG A 39 -1.24 -8.09 -12.04
N GLU A 40 -2.32 -7.32 -12.04
CA GLU A 40 -2.90 -6.73 -13.26
C GLU A 40 -1.89 -5.81 -13.97
N MET A 41 -1.20 -4.95 -13.23
CA MET A 41 -0.15 -4.06 -13.77
C MET A 41 1.05 -4.82 -14.34
N VAL A 42 1.47 -5.92 -13.70
CA VAL A 42 2.52 -6.80 -14.23
C VAL A 42 2.06 -7.45 -15.54
N HIS A 43 0.81 -7.91 -15.61
CA HIS A 43 0.25 -8.48 -16.84
C HIS A 43 0.11 -7.43 -17.95
N ALA A 44 -0.16 -6.17 -17.61
CA ALA A 44 -0.22 -5.05 -18.55
C ALA A 44 1.15 -4.46 -18.91
N CYS A 45 2.26 -5.02 -18.43
CA CYS A 45 3.62 -4.53 -18.64
C CYS A 45 3.86 -3.06 -18.19
N LEU A 46 3.10 -2.59 -17.19
CA LEU A 46 3.21 -1.22 -16.65
C LEU A 46 4.31 -1.07 -15.59
N LEU A 47 4.80 -2.18 -15.04
CA LEU A 47 5.84 -2.20 -14.00
C LEU A 47 7.22 -2.50 -14.61
N PRO A 48 8.16 -1.54 -14.59
CA PRO A 48 9.49 -1.76 -15.15
C PRO A 48 10.24 -2.83 -14.35
N GLY A 49 10.85 -3.79 -15.05
CA GLY A 49 11.67 -4.84 -14.44
C GLY A 49 10.87 -5.95 -13.75
N ALA A 50 9.54 -5.97 -13.83
CA ALA A 50 8.72 -7.06 -13.31
C ALA A 50 8.63 -8.21 -14.33
N THR A 51 9.28 -9.34 -14.04
CA THR A 51 9.19 -10.57 -14.84
C THR A 51 8.58 -11.70 -14.02
N ARG A 52 7.94 -12.66 -14.69
CA ARG A 52 7.47 -13.89 -14.04
C ARG A 52 8.68 -14.75 -13.69
N SER A 53 8.70 -15.29 -12.47
CA SER A 53 9.67 -16.32 -12.09
C SER A 53 9.33 -17.64 -12.78
N SER A 54 10.33 -18.26 -13.41
CA SER A 54 10.27 -19.59 -14.02
C SER A 54 10.82 -20.67 -13.10
#